data_AF-A0A934ZWY0-F1
#
_entry.id   AF-A0A934ZWY0-F1
#
_cell.length_a   1.000
_cell.length_b   1.000
_cell.length_c   1.000
_cell.angle_alpha   90.00
_cell.angle_beta   90.00
_cell.angle_gamma   90.00
#
_symmetry.space_group_name_H-M   'P 1'
#
loop_
_entity.id
_entity.type
_entity.pdbx_description
1 polymer ?
#
loop_
_entity_poly.entity_id
_entity_poly.type
_entity_poly.pdbx_seq_one_letter_code
_entity_poly.pdbx_strand_id
1 'polypeptide(L)'
;MTTASPASPSPAEQLQSLLSRWEQSLALHAKYLALDEQRYWHVQPWPKHERPAKWIVELARQRVAVLARSVKARRVEGDRAFLEALEAMAFLANLIGLTTVERFIPLASPETERREVLTARDPSPEEHEPAPETTKEMPRLPASRVHLLLMQQRAGVPIEALARTNVTTHPRALHRDQAQPALNKTPERIAAVSAAAPELLVVEDAVRLLGWGRKWHELPDLIARLAERPDADQTRRILRQHREHIATLRGSTIE
;
A
#
# COMPACT_ATOMS: atom_id res chain seq x y z
N MET A 1 -2.39 -52.63 20.44
CA MET A 1 -2.48 -51.19 20.75
C MET A 1 -2.29 -50.43 19.46
N THR A 2 -3.35 -49.85 18.90
CA THR A 2 -3.28 -49.15 17.61
C THR A 2 -2.90 -47.70 17.85
N THR A 3 -1.67 -47.33 17.52
CA THR A 3 -1.23 -45.92 17.59
C THR A 3 -1.90 -45.14 16.47
N ALA A 4 -2.88 -44.32 16.82
CA ALA A 4 -3.52 -43.41 15.87
C ALA A 4 -2.47 -42.43 15.35
N SER A 5 -2.23 -42.45 14.03
CA SER A 5 -1.38 -41.47 13.36
C SER A 5 -2.00 -40.07 13.54
N PRO A 6 -1.21 -39.01 13.82
CA PRO A 6 -1.76 -37.67 13.95
C PRO A 6 -2.40 -37.25 12.63
N ALA A 7 -3.71 -36.98 12.66
CA ALA A 7 -4.43 -36.50 11.49
C ALA A 7 -3.84 -35.16 11.05
N SER A 8 -3.57 -35.00 9.75
CA SER A 8 -3.10 -33.74 9.19
C SER A 8 -4.09 -32.61 9.52
N PRO A 9 -3.62 -31.43 9.94
CA PRO A 9 -4.50 -30.31 10.28
C PRO A 9 -5.36 -29.93 9.08
N SER A 10 -6.65 -29.63 9.33
CA SER A 10 -7.57 -29.26 8.26
C SER A 10 -7.15 -27.93 7.59
N PRO A 11 -7.53 -27.67 6.32
CA PRO A 11 -7.33 -26.38 5.65
C PRO A 11 -7.64 -25.16 6.53
N ALA A 12 -8.76 -25.22 7.27
CA ALA A 12 -9.19 -24.19 8.19
C ALA A 12 -8.20 -23.94 9.35
N GLU A 13 -7.59 -25.00 9.89
CA GLU A 13 -6.63 -24.95 11.00
C GLU A 13 -5.25 -24.53 10.55
N GLN A 14 -4.83 -24.94 9.35
CA GLN A 14 -3.61 -24.47 8.70
C GLN A 14 -3.69 -22.96 8.45
N LEU A 15 -4.80 -22.48 7.87
CA LEU A 15 -5.06 -21.06 7.65
C LEU A 15 -5.10 -20.26 8.97
N GLN A 16 -5.78 -20.76 10.01
CA GLN A 16 -5.80 -20.09 11.32
C GLN A 16 -4.40 -20.04 11.96
N SER A 17 -3.61 -21.11 11.82
CA SER A 17 -2.21 -21.15 12.31
C SER A 17 -1.27 -20.24 11.51
N LEU A 18 -1.51 -20.08 10.20
CA LEU A 18 -0.80 -19.11 9.35
C LEU A 18 -1.11 -17.68 9.78
N LEU A 19 -2.40 -17.33 9.91
CA LEU A 19 -2.84 -16.00 10.30
C LEU A 19 -2.35 -15.62 11.71
N SER A 20 -2.39 -16.55 12.67
CA SER A 20 -1.87 -16.32 14.02
C SER A 20 -0.37 -15.99 14.03
N ARG A 21 0.44 -16.68 13.20
CA ARG A 21 1.87 -16.36 13.01
C ARG A 21 2.08 -15.00 12.36
N TRP A 22 1.23 -14.60 11.41
CA TRP A 22 1.29 -13.28 10.80
C TRP A 22 0.92 -12.17 11.78
N GLU A 23 -0.11 -12.35 12.61
CA GLU A 23 -0.48 -11.41 13.67
C GLU A 23 0.66 -11.22 14.69
N GLN A 24 1.29 -12.32 15.11
CA GLN A 24 2.46 -12.29 16.00
C GLN A 24 3.65 -11.55 15.36
N SER A 25 3.99 -11.89 14.11
CA SER A 25 5.07 -11.22 13.36
C SER A 25 4.82 -9.71 13.24
N LEU A 26 3.61 -9.30 12.89
CA LEU A 26 3.23 -7.89 12.77
C LEU A 26 3.17 -7.16 14.14
N ALA A 27 2.91 -7.88 15.24
CA ALA A 27 3.02 -7.33 16.59
C ALA A 27 4.48 -7.13 17.02
N LEU A 28 5.40 -8.01 16.61
CA LEU A 28 6.83 -7.84 16.82
C LEU A 28 7.37 -6.66 15.99
N HIS A 29 7.04 -6.56 14.70
CA HIS A 29 7.40 -5.41 13.87
C HIS A 29 6.86 -4.09 14.42
N ALA A 30 5.62 -4.05 14.93
CA ALA A 30 5.09 -2.84 15.57
C ALA A 30 5.91 -2.38 16.79
N LYS A 31 6.56 -3.31 17.52
CA LYS A 31 7.52 -2.99 18.60
C LYS A 31 8.88 -2.57 18.03
N TYR A 32 9.46 -3.34 17.11
CA TYR A 32 10.78 -3.06 16.54
C TYR A 32 10.82 -1.74 15.75
N LEU A 33 9.69 -1.28 15.23
CA LEU A 33 9.61 0.02 14.57
C LEU A 33 9.70 1.22 15.52
N ALA A 34 9.65 1.02 16.84
CA ALA A 34 9.99 2.06 17.81
C ALA A 34 11.52 2.26 17.97
N LEU A 35 12.33 1.31 17.47
CA LEU A 35 13.78 1.38 17.50
C LEU A 35 14.33 2.26 16.37
N ASP A 36 15.54 2.75 16.57
CA ASP A 36 16.45 3.25 15.55
C ASP A 36 16.76 2.19 14.47
N GLU A 37 17.22 2.66 13.31
CA GLU A 37 17.37 1.82 12.12
C GLU A 37 18.43 0.74 12.26
N GLN A 38 19.58 1.07 12.86
CA GLN A 38 20.65 0.11 13.06
C GLN A 38 20.23 -1.01 14.02
N ARG A 39 19.57 -0.69 15.15
CA ARG A 39 18.99 -1.72 16.02
C ARG A 39 17.96 -2.58 15.31
N TYR A 40 16.99 -1.99 14.58
CA TYR A 40 15.99 -2.76 13.82
C TYR A 40 16.62 -3.87 12.97
N TRP A 41 17.70 -3.55 12.24
CA TRP A 41 18.43 -4.50 11.40
C TRP A 41 19.14 -5.62 12.17
N HIS A 42 19.46 -5.41 13.45
CA HIS A 42 20.14 -6.39 14.30
C HIS A 42 19.20 -7.19 15.21
N VAL A 43 17.92 -6.80 15.38
CA VAL A 43 16.99 -7.54 16.26
C VAL A 43 16.82 -9.01 15.83
N GLN A 44 16.81 -9.31 14.53
CA GLN A 44 16.71 -10.69 14.01
C GLN A 44 17.65 -10.88 12.81
N PRO A 45 18.02 -12.12 12.44
CA PRO A 45 18.74 -12.42 11.20
C PRO A 45 17.82 -12.26 9.98
N TRP A 46 17.52 -11.01 9.62
CA TRP A 46 16.60 -10.71 8.52
C TRP A 46 17.17 -11.09 7.14
N PRO A 47 16.33 -11.54 6.20
CA PRO A 47 16.68 -11.48 4.79
C PRO A 47 16.82 -10.02 4.33
N LYS A 48 17.49 -9.79 3.18
CA LYS A 48 17.58 -8.46 2.56
C LYS A 48 16.16 -7.98 2.18
N HIS A 49 15.74 -6.85 2.77
CA HIS A 49 14.44 -6.19 2.53
C HIS A 49 14.59 -4.67 2.67
N GLU A 50 13.55 -3.88 2.38
CA GLU A 50 13.46 -2.49 2.87
C GLU A 50 12.78 -2.45 4.24
N ARG A 51 13.27 -1.64 5.19
CA ARG A 51 12.61 -1.47 6.50
C ARG A 51 11.15 -1.02 6.28
N PRO A 52 10.14 -1.76 6.78
CA PRO A 52 8.75 -1.45 6.48
C PRO A 52 8.31 -0.17 7.21
N ALA A 53 7.63 0.73 6.50
CA ALA A 53 7.10 1.95 7.11
C ALA A 53 5.99 1.62 8.13
N LYS A 54 5.91 2.40 9.21
CA LYS A 54 4.94 2.20 10.32
C LYS A 54 3.49 2.07 9.84
N TRP A 55 3.09 2.86 8.85
CA TRP A 55 1.74 2.81 8.28
C TRP A 55 1.47 1.50 7.50
N ILE A 56 2.49 0.89 6.90
CA ILE A 56 2.37 -0.39 6.17
C ILE A 56 2.13 -1.53 7.18
N VAL A 57 2.88 -1.56 8.28
CA VAL A 57 2.70 -2.56 9.34
C VAL A 57 1.32 -2.43 9.98
N GLU A 58 0.85 -1.21 10.24
CA GLU A 58 -0.49 -0.98 10.79
C GLU A 58 -1.61 -1.36 9.80
N LEU A 59 -1.48 -1.00 8.53
CA LEU A 59 -2.41 -1.45 7.48
C LEU A 59 -2.43 -2.98 7.37
N ALA A 60 -1.26 -3.64 7.42
CA ALA A 60 -1.17 -5.10 7.40
C ALA A 60 -1.89 -5.73 8.60
N ARG A 61 -1.72 -5.19 9.82
CA ARG A 61 -2.43 -5.64 11.02
C ARG A 61 -3.95 -5.57 10.84
N GLN A 62 -4.45 -4.45 10.31
CA GLN A 62 -5.87 -4.28 10.04
C GLN A 62 -6.41 -5.28 9.01
N ARG A 63 -5.66 -5.55 7.92
CA ARG A 63 -6.06 -6.52 6.89
C ARG A 63 -6.01 -7.96 7.37
N VAL A 64 -5.00 -8.35 8.15
CA VAL A 64 -4.94 -9.69 8.77
C VAL A 64 -6.09 -9.89 9.75
N ALA A 65 -6.40 -8.90 10.60
CA ALA A 65 -7.52 -8.99 11.53
C ALA A 65 -8.90 -9.09 10.83
N VAL A 66 -9.08 -8.43 9.68
CA VAL A 66 -10.28 -8.62 8.83
C VAL A 66 -10.32 -10.04 8.28
N LEU A 67 -9.22 -10.53 7.71
CA LEU A 67 -9.13 -11.87 7.12
C LEU A 67 -9.37 -12.98 8.15
N ALA A 68 -8.82 -12.83 9.36
CA ALA A 68 -9.04 -13.75 10.48
C ALA A 68 -10.51 -13.84 10.89
N ARG A 69 -11.24 -12.71 10.92
CA ARG A 69 -12.69 -12.70 11.16
C ARG A 69 -13.45 -13.42 10.05
N SER A 70 -13.12 -13.15 8.77
CA SER A 70 -13.76 -13.81 7.64
C SER A 70 -13.52 -15.33 7.65
N VAL A 71 -12.28 -15.78 7.86
CA VAL A 71 -11.95 -17.22 7.97
C VAL A 71 -12.67 -17.88 9.14
N LYS A 72 -12.79 -17.19 10.29
CA LYS A 72 -13.56 -17.71 11.43
C LYS A 72 -15.05 -17.83 11.12
N ALA A 73 -15.67 -16.84 10.47
CA ALA A 73 -17.07 -16.90 10.05
C ALA A 73 -17.31 -18.05 9.06
N ARG A 74 -16.51 -18.12 7.98
CA ARG A 74 -16.62 -19.17 6.96
C ARG A 74 -16.37 -20.59 7.51
N ARG A 75 -15.49 -20.74 8.51
CA ARG A 75 -15.32 -22.02 9.24
C ARG A 75 -16.60 -22.42 10.01
N VAL A 76 -17.31 -21.47 10.62
CA VAL A 76 -18.57 -21.74 11.34
C VAL A 76 -19.72 -22.03 10.37
N GLU A 77 -19.76 -21.36 9.22
CA GLU A 77 -20.70 -21.63 8.12
C GLU A 77 -20.44 -22.97 7.41
N GLY A 78 -19.26 -23.57 7.59
CA GLY A 78 -18.87 -24.82 6.93
C GLY A 78 -18.47 -24.65 5.45
N ASP A 79 -18.13 -23.44 5.03
CA ASP A 79 -17.74 -23.10 3.65
C ASP A 79 -16.32 -23.62 3.34
N ARG A 80 -16.23 -24.90 2.98
CA ARG A 80 -14.97 -25.59 2.67
C ARG A 80 -14.34 -25.07 1.38
N ALA A 81 -15.17 -24.78 0.37
CA ALA A 81 -14.70 -24.31 -0.93
C ALA A 81 -13.97 -22.96 -0.83
N PHE A 82 -14.50 -22.02 -0.03
CA PHE A 82 -13.80 -20.76 0.25
C PHE A 82 -12.44 -20.98 0.93
N LEU A 83 -12.37 -21.89 1.91
CA LEU A 83 -11.14 -22.14 2.66
C LEU A 83 -10.08 -22.85 1.80
N GLU A 84 -10.49 -23.84 1.00
CA GLU A 84 -9.62 -24.54 0.04
C GLU A 84 -9.11 -23.58 -1.06
N ALA A 85 -9.96 -22.68 -1.57
CA ALA A 85 -9.55 -21.65 -2.51
C ALA A 85 -8.56 -20.64 -1.90
N LEU A 86 -8.76 -20.24 -0.64
CA LEU A 86 -7.85 -19.34 0.07
C LEU A 86 -6.49 -20.01 0.37
N GLU A 87 -6.48 -21.29 0.72
CA GLU A 87 -5.25 -22.08 0.87
C GLU A 87 -4.51 -22.20 -0.47
N ALA A 88 -5.23 -22.49 -1.56
CA ALA A 88 -4.65 -22.53 -2.91
C ALA A 88 -4.06 -21.17 -3.31
N MET A 89 -4.73 -20.04 -3.05
CA MET A 89 -4.16 -18.71 -3.27
C MET A 89 -2.90 -18.46 -2.43
N ALA A 90 -2.88 -18.86 -1.16
CA ALA A 90 -1.71 -18.71 -0.30
C ALA A 90 -0.53 -19.57 -0.77
N PHE A 91 -0.78 -20.79 -1.23
CA PHE A 91 0.24 -21.66 -1.83
C PHE A 91 0.78 -21.07 -3.14
N LEU A 92 -0.10 -20.60 -4.03
CA LEU A 92 0.29 -19.95 -5.28
C LEU A 92 1.07 -18.65 -5.04
N ALA A 93 0.72 -17.84 -4.04
CA ALA A 93 1.47 -16.62 -3.70
C ALA A 93 2.91 -16.89 -3.21
N ASN A 94 3.16 -18.09 -2.67
CA ASN A 94 4.51 -18.53 -2.27
C ASN A 94 5.30 -19.16 -3.44
N LEU A 95 4.65 -19.87 -4.36
CA LEU A 95 5.29 -20.49 -5.53
C LEU A 95 5.47 -19.52 -6.70
N ILE A 96 4.37 -18.89 -7.13
CA ILE A 96 4.34 -17.81 -8.11
C ILE A 96 4.66 -16.53 -7.35
N GLY A 97 5.92 -16.44 -6.92
CA GLY A 97 6.37 -15.39 -6.02
C GLY A 97 5.99 -14.00 -6.54
N LEU A 98 5.66 -13.11 -5.61
CA LEU A 98 5.54 -11.67 -5.88
C LEU A 98 6.95 -11.09 -6.14
N THR A 99 7.52 -11.42 -7.30
CA THR A 99 8.94 -11.30 -7.69
C THR A 99 9.54 -9.88 -7.67
N THR A 100 8.75 -8.87 -7.34
CA THR A 100 9.13 -7.44 -7.38
C THR A 100 8.72 -6.66 -6.13
N VAL A 101 8.48 -7.32 -5.00
CA VAL A 101 8.16 -6.64 -3.73
C VAL A 101 9.38 -6.56 -2.82
N GLU A 102 10.29 -5.61 -3.08
CA GLU A 102 11.39 -5.27 -2.15
C GLU A 102 10.88 -4.77 -0.78
N ARG A 103 9.60 -4.36 -0.75
CA ARG A 103 8.83 -3.90 0.42
C ARG A 103 8.05 -5.02 1.12
N PHE A 104 8.61 -6.23 1.17
CA PHE A 104 8.00 -7.31 1.93
C PHE A 104 8.32 -7.16 3.43
N ILE A 105 7.35 -7.45 4.29
CA ILE A 105 7.58 -7.53 5.74
C ILE A 105 8.12 -8.95 6.02
N PRO A 106 9.37 -9.12 6.51
CA PRO A 106 9.88 -10.44 6.84
C PRO A 106 9.13 -11.03 8.04
N LEU A 107 9.03 -12.36 8.12
CA LEU A 107 8.43 -13.00 9.29
C LEU A 107 9.34 -12.85 10.51
N ALA A 108 8.84 -12.18 11.54
CA ALA A 108 9.48 -12.09 12.84
C ALA A 108 9.03 -13.25 13.73
N SER A 109 9.97 -13.94 14.38
CA SER A 109 9.69 -14.94 15.43
C SER A 109 10.24 -14.48 16.78
N PRO A 110 9.56 -14.72 17.92
CA PRO A 110 10.13 -14.44 19.25
C PRO A 110 11.32 -15.36 19.60
N GLU A 111 11.49 -16.47 18.88
CA GLU A 111 12.58 -17.44 19.10
C GLU A 111 13.91 -16.95 18.52
N THR A 112 13.85 -16.16 17.44
CA THR A 112 15.01 -15.57 16.74
C THR A 112 15.30 -14.13 17.15
N GLU A 113 14.63 -13.64 18.20
CA GLU A 113 14.74 -12.28 18.74
C GLU A 113 16.02 -12.12 19.58
N ARG A 114 16.95 -11.26 19.11
CA ARG A 114 18.16 -10.88 19.85
C ARG A 114 17.84 -9.84 20.92
N ARG A 115 17.42 -10.32 22.09
CA ARG A 115 16.99 -9.48 23.23
C ARG A 115 18.03 -8.44 23.66
N GLU A 116 19.32 -8.75 23.51
CA GLU A 116 20.42 -7.82 23.75
C GLU A 116 20.25 -6.49 22.99
N VAL A 117 19.78 -6.54 21.74
CA VAL A 117 19.57 -5.37 20.88
C VAL A 117 18.36 -4.55 21.35
N LEU A 118 17.37 -5.18 21.97
CA LEU A 118 16.18 -4.51 22.53
C LEU A 118 16.46 -3.83 23.89
N THR A 119 17.42 -4.36 24.64
CA THR A 119 17.79 -3.86 25.98
C THR A 119 19.03 -2.97 25.98
N ALA A 120 19.79 -2.95 24.87
CA ALA A 120 20.91 -2.03 24.68
C ALA A 120 20.41 -0.60 24.73
N ARG A 121 20.65 0.07 25.88
CA ARG A 121 20.41 1.49 26.07
C ARG A 121 21.13 2.28 24.98
N ASP A 122 20.57 3.41 24.55
CA ASP A 122 21.36 4.36 23.77
C ASP A 122 22.60 4.75 24.57
N PRO A 123 23.79 4.78 23.94
CA PRO A 123 24.91 5.48 24.54
C PRO A 123 24.44 6.92 24.71
N SER A 124 24.26 7.33 25.97
CA SER A 124 23.95 8.72 26.27
C SER A 124 25.08 9.58 25.65
N PRO A 125 24.79 10.75 25.07
CA PRO A 125 25.84 11.67 24.63
C PRO A 125 26.77 12.11 25.76
N GLU A 126 26.39 11.85 27.02
CA GLU A 126 27.10 12.21 28.25
C GLU A 126 27.84 11.00 28.87
N GLU A 127 28.86 10.48 28.18
CA GLU A 127 29.93 9.68 28.81
C GLU A 127 31.21 9.70 27.94
N HIS A 128 31.74 10.91 27.72
CA HIS A 128 33.17 11.07 27.46
C HIS A 128 33.89 11.14 28.81
N GLU A 129 34.35 10.00 29.33
CA GLU A 129 35.46 10.03 30.27
C GLU A 129 36.69 10.63 29.56
N PRO A 130 37.37 11.63 30.14
CA PRO A 130 38.59 12.17 29.58
C PRO A 130 39.74 11.16 29.81
N ALA A 131 39.98 10.29 28.82
CA ALA A 131 41.17 9.47 28.79
C ALA A 131 42.43 10.36 28.79
N PRO A 132 43.48 10.01 29.56
CA PRO A 132 44.62 10.90 29.78
C PRO A 132 45.41 11.18 28.50
N GLU A 133 45.82 12.44 28.34
CA GLU A 133 46.49 12.97 27.16
C GLU A 133 47.73 12.16 26.77
N THR A 134 47.67 11.45 25.65
CA THR A 134 48.86 10.94 24.95
C THR A 134 49.00 11.70 23.63
N THR A 135 49.85 12.73 23.65
CA THR A 135 50.07 13.66 22.56
C THR A 135 50.55 12.97 21.29
N LYS A 136 49.69 12.86 20.27
CA LYS A 136 50.09 12.70 18.87
C LYS A 136 49.28 13.66 18.02
N GLU A 137 49.96 14.66 17.46
CA GLU A 137 49.36 15.72 16.67
C GLU A 137 48.61 15.17 15.44
N MET A 138 47.44 15.72 15.17
CA MET A 138 46.81 15.63 13.85
C MET A 138 47.59 16.52 12.86
N PRO A 139 48.01 15.99 11.68
CA PRO A 139 48.44 16.83 10.57
C PRO A 139 47.26 17.71 10.10
N ARG A 140 47.35 19.02 10.36
CA ARG A 140 46.39 19.99 9.84
C ARG A 140 46.61 20.18 8.34
N LEU A 141 45.72 19.61 7.51
CA LEU A 141 45.73 19.85 6.07
C LEU A 141 45.41 21.32 5.77
N PRO A 142 46.17 22.01 4.90
CA PRO A 142 45.94 23.42 4.59
C PRO A 142 44.65 23.62 3.81
N ALA A 143 43.87 24.63 4.19
CA ALA A 143 42.61 24.99 3.53
C ALA A 143 42.84 25.27 2.03
N SER A 144 42.14 24.55 1.17
CA SER A 144 42.33 24.67 -0.28
C SER A 144 41.75 25.98 -0.81
N ARG A 145 42.48 26.59 -1.75
CA ARG A 145 42.20 27.90 -2.38
C ARG A 145 40.83 27.99 -3.08
N VAL A 146 40.17 26.84 -3.29
CA VAL A 146 38.83 26.70 -3.88
C VAL A 146 37.73 27.18 -2.92
N HIS A 147 37.89 26.99 -1.61
CA HIS A 147 36.90 27.39 -0.61
C HIS A 147 36.77 28.93 -0.52
N LEU A 148 37.88 29.65 -0.70
CA LEU A 148 37.93 31.12 -0.73
C LEU A 148 37.25 31.73 -1.97
N LEU A 149 37.21 31.01 -3.09
CA LEU A 149 36.56 31.49 -4.32
C LEU A 149 35.02 31.38 -4.23
N LEU A 150 34.52 30.34 -3.56
CA LEU A 150 33.09 30.06 -3.51
C LEU A 150 32.31 30.90 -2.49
N MET A 151 32.99 31.49 -1.49
CA MET A 151 32.38 32.47 -0.58
C MET A 151 32.21 33.88 -1.19
N GLN A 152 32.82 34.16 -2.36
CA GLN A 152 32.87 35.52 -2.93
C GLN A 152 31.65 35.92 -3.79
N GLN A 153 30.65 35.04 -3.95
CA GLN A 153 29.45 35.30 -4.79
C GLN A 153 28.13 35.48 -4.01
N ARG A 154 28.16 36.00 -2.78
CA ARG A 154 26.95 36.30 -1.98
C ARG A 154 26.91 37.72 -1.37
N ALA A 155 27.01 38.73 -2.24
CA ALA A 155 26.50 40.10 -2.05
C ALA A 155 26.59 40.87 -3.40
N GLY A 156 25.58 41.55 -3.94
CA GLY A 156 24.13 41.56 -3.67
C GLY A 156 23.41 42.77 -4.33
N VAL A 157 22.16 42.56 -4.84
CA VAL A 157 21.06 43.57 -4.96
C VAL A 157 21.20 44.65 -6.10
N PRO A 158 20.14 45.29 -6.71
CA PRO A 158 18.70 44.99 -6.97
C PRO A 158 18.11 45.24 -8.42
N ILE A 159 16.94 44.63 -8.73
CA ILE A 159 15.63 45.14 -9.29
C ILE A 159 15.48 45.93 -10.65
N GLU A 160 14.43 45.54 -11.43
CA GLU A 160 13.65 46.26 -12.51
C GLU A 160 14.28 46.60 -13.89
N ALA A 161 13.57 46.73 -15.04
CA ALA A 161 12.16 46.49 -15.46
C ALA A 161 12.01 46.43 -17.02
N LEU A 162 10.78 46.20 -17.53
CA LEU A 162 10.27 46.45 -18.91
C LEU A 162 10.77 45.48 -20.02
N ALA A 163 10.02 45.11 -21.09
CA ALA A 163 8.65 45.38 -21.56
C ALA A 163 8.07 44.10 -22.25
N ARG A 164 6.76 43.80 -22.25
CA ARG A 164 5.77 44.07 -23.34
C ARG A 164 6.39 44.10 -24.76
N THR A 165 5.88 43.39 -25.78
CA THR A 165 4.53 43.60 -26.36
C THR A 165 4.08 42.43 -27.28
N ASN A 166 2.75 42.30 -27.43
CA ASN A 166 1.95 41.39 -28.27
C ASN A 166 2.30 41.30 -29.77
N VAL A 167 1.90 40.22 -30.44
CA VAL A 167 1.18 40.25 -31.75
C VAL A 167 0.11 39.13 -31.83
N THR A 168 -1.10 39.51 -32.26
CA THR A 168 -2.32 38.70 -32.52
C THR A 168 -2.26 38.03 -33.92
N THR A 169 -2.99 36.95 -34.28
CA THR A 169 -4.37 37.02 -34.85
C THR A 169 -5.02 35.63 -35.10
N HIS A 170 -6.35 35.55 -34.88
CA HIS A 170 -7.28 34.62 -35.55
C HIS A 170 -7.91 35.31 -36.78
N PRO A 171 -8.53 34.58 -37.76
CA PRO A 171 -9.98 34.24 -37.73
C PRO A 171 -10.27 32.77 -38.18
N ARG A 172 -11.25 32.01 -37.67
CA ARG A 172 -12.74 32.13 -37.59
C ARG A 172 -13.49 31.66 -38.87
N ALA A 173 -14.51 30.80 -38.66
CA ALA A 173 -15.70 30.46 -39.50
C ALA A 173 -15.85 28.94 -39.84
N LEU A 174 -17.03 28.32 -40.06
CA LEU A 174 -18.45 28.60 -39.66
C LEU A 174 -19.36 27.35 -39.94
N HIS A 175 -20.55 27.27 -39.31
CA HIS A 175 -21.70 26.34 -39.56
C HIS A 175 -21.47 24.83 -39.29
N ARG A 176 -22.36 24.01 -38.70
CA ARG A 176 -23.84 23.90 -38.56
C ARG A 176 -24.56 23.22 -39.75
N ASP A 177 -24.92 21.93 -39.60
CA ASP A 177 -26.33 21.47 -39.49
C ASP A 177 -26.51 19.95 -39.22
N GLN A 178 -27.68 19.59 -38.69
CA GLN A 178 -28.57 18.40 -38.83
C GLN A 178 -28.08 17.09 -39.55
N ALA A 179 -28.56 15.86 -39.29
CA ALA A 179 -29.57 15.28 -38.37
C ALA A 179 -29.37 13.73 -38.23
N GLN A 180 -30.17 13.05 -37.39
CA GLN A 180 -30.24 11.57 -37.26
C GLN A 180 -30.97 10.92 -38.47
N PRO A 181 -30.89 9.58 -38.69
CA PRO A 181 -31.78 8.65 -37.97
C PRO A 181 -31.23 7.23 -37.69
N ALA A 182 -31.74 6.55 -36.65
CA ALA A 182 -32.08 5.11 -36.69
C ALA A 182 -32.86 4.66 -35.43
N LEU A 183 -33.92 3.87 -35.63
CA LEU A 183 -34.64 3.15 -34.58
C LEU A 183 -33.76 2.08 -33.91
N ASN A 184 -33.95 1.80 -32.62
CA ASN A 184 -34.32 0.45 -32.19
C ASN A 184 -34.88 0.34 -30.74
N LYS A 185 -36.15 -0.09 -30.69
CA LYS A 185 -36.83 -0.95 -29.70
C LYS A 185 -36.34 -1.00 -28.24
N THR A 186 -37.19 -0.47 -27.37
CA THR A 186 -37.29 -0.62 -25.92
C THR A 186 -37.46 -2.08 -25.44
N PRO A 187 -36.72 -2.52 -24.39
CA PRO A 187 -37.18 -3.58 -23.49
C PRO A 187 -36.99 -3.19 -22.00
N GLU A 188 -37.50 -2.03 -21.61
CA GLU A 188 -37.09 -1.27 -20.42
C GLU A 188 -37.65 -1.79 -19.06
N ARG A 189 -38.46 -2.85 -19.05
CA ARG A 189 -39.18 -3.30 -17.82
C ARG A 189 -38.79 -4.67 -17.27
N ILE A 190 -37.89 -5.41 -17.92
CA ILE A 190 -37.39 -6.71 -17.42
C ILE A 190 -35.90 -6.64 -17.03
N ALA A 191 -35.12 -5.75 -17.65
CA ALA A 191 -33.69 -5.57 -17.34
C ALA A 191 -33.42 -4.95 -15.95
N ALA A 192 -34.34 -4.15 -15.41
CA ALA A 192 -34.13 -3.36 -14.19
C ALA A 192 -33.83 -4.19 -12.93
N VAL A 193 -34.28 -5.45 -12.85
CA VAL A 193 -34.02 -6.33 -11.70
C VAL A 193 -32.66 -7.03 -11.80
N SER A 194 -32.14 -7.23 -13.03
CA SER A 194 -30.81 -7.83 -13.25
C SER A 194 -29.68 -6.81 -13.33
N ALA A 195 -29.96 -5.57 -13.73
CA ALA A 195 -28.97 -4.51 -13.87
C ALA A 195 -28.41 -4.00 -12.53
N ALA A 196 -29.17 -4.10 -11.44
CA ALA A 196 -28.73 -3.68 -10.11
C ALA A 196 -27.55 -4.52 -9.56
N ALA A 197 -27.43 -5.79 -9.94
CA ALA A 197 -26.36 -6.67 -9.48
C ALA A 197 -24.94 -6.21 -9.94
N PRO A 198 -24.66 -5.97 -11.23
CA PRO A 198 -23.36 -5.45 -11.65
C PRO A 198 -23.11 -4.01 -11.17
N GLU A 199 -24.15 -3.19 -10.98
CA GLU A 199 -24.01 -1.83 -10.44
C GLU A 199 -23.48 -1.83 -9.00
N LEU A 200 -24.08 -2.66 -8.12
CA LEU A 200 -23.63 -2.82 -6.74
C LEU A 200 -22.19 -3.34 -6.66
N LEU A 201 -21.83 -4.33 -7.48
CA LEU A 201 -20.48 -4.88 -7.53
C LEU A 201 -19.44 -3.83 -7.95
N VAL A 202 -19.75 -3.00 -8.95
CA VAL A 202 -18.88 -1.87 -9.37
C VAL A 202 -18.73 -0.84 -8.26
N VAL A 203 -19.79 -0.52 -7.51
CA VAL A 203 -19.75 0.41 -6.37
C VAL A 203 -18.89 -0.14 -5.23
N GLU A 204 -19.05 -1.41 -4.85
CA GLU A 204 -18.22 -2.05 -3.83
C GLU A 204 -16.74 -2.10 -4.22
N ASP A 205 -16.44 -2.49 -5.47
CA ASP A 205 -15.07 -2.54 -5.97
C ASP A 205 -14.45 -1.13 -6.05
N ALA A 206 -15.24 -0.10 -6.38
CA ALA A 206 -14.79 1.30 -6.35
C ALA A 206 -14.41 1.75 -4.94
N VAL A 207 -15.28 1.52 -3.94
CA VAL A 207 -15.00 1.83 -2.53
C VAL A 207 -13.74 1.09 -2.06
N ARG A 208 -13.60 -0.19 -2.44
CA ARG A 208 -12.44 -1.04 -2.10
C ARG A 208 -11.13 -0.51 -2.69
N LEU A 209 -11.11 -0.21 -3.99
CA LEU A 209 -9.93 0.28 -4.71
C LEU A 209 -9.51 1.70 -4.26
N LEU A 210 -10.47 2.59 -3.98
CA LEU A 210 -10.21 3.89 -3.37
C LEU A 210 -9.65 3.75 -1.95
N GLY A 211 -10.17 2.79 -1.17
CA GLY A 211 -9.63 2.39 0.13
C GLY A 211 -8.23 1.73 0.08
N TRP A 212 -7.72 1.44 -1.12
CA TRP A 212 -6.34 1.03 -1.39
C TRP A 212 -5.48 2.14 -2.01
N GLY A 213 -6.01 3.37 -2.11
CA GLY A 213 -5.29 4.53 -2.65
C GLY A 213 -5.21 4.61 -4.17
N ARG A 214 -6.04 3.85 -4.91
CA ARG A 214 -6.16 4.00 -6.38
C ARG A 214 -6.84 5.31 -6.74
N LYS A 215 -6.48 5.87 -7.89
CA LYS A 215 -7.06 7.14 -8.37
C LYS A 215 -8.37 6.90 -9.10
N TRP A 216 -9.29 7.86 -9.01
CA TRP A 216 -10.64 7.73 -9.60
C TRP A 216 -10.64 7.38 -11.10
N HIS A 217 -9.66 7.88 -11.86
CA HIS A 217 -9.53 7.60 -13.30
C HIS A 217 -8.94 6.21 -13.61
N GLU A 218 -8.28 5.55 -12.65
CA GLU A 218 -7.75 4.19 -12.80
C GLU A 218 -8.85 3.14 -12.57
N LEU A 219 -9.89 3.48 -11.81
CA LEU A 219 -10.95 2.56 -11.40
C LEU A 219 -11.64 1.82 -12.56
N PRO A 220 -12.04 2.46 -13.68
CA PRO A 220 -12.81 1.76 -14.69
C PRO A 220 -12.02 0.67 -15.38
N ASP A 221 -10.76 0.96 -15.70
CA ASP A 221 -9.87 0.05 -16.41
C ASP A 221 -9.33 -1.07 -15.49
N LEU A 222 -9.39 -0.88 -14.17
CA LEU A 222 -9.10 -1.91 -13.16
C LEU A 222 -10.30 -2.81 -12.90
N ILE A 223 -11.50 -2.24 -12.73
CA ILE A 223 -12.73 -3.00 -12.46
C ILE A 223 -13.14 -3.84 -13.67
N ALA A 224 -13.02 -3.31 -14.90
CA ALA A 224 -13.33 -4.04 -16.13
C ALA A 224 -12.39 -5.24 -16.41
N ARG A 225 -11.28 -5.39 -15.68
CA ARG A 225 -10.39 -6.57 -15.74
C ARG A 225 -10.78 -7.67 -14.76
N LEU A 226 -11.67 -7.40 -13.82
CA LEU A 226 -12.16 -8.41 -12.88
C LEU A 226 -13.21 -9.29 -13.57
N ALA A 227 -13.21 -10.58 -13.23
CA ALA A 227 -14.20 -11.51 -13.76
C ALA A 227 -15.63 -11.04 -13.40
N GLU A 228 -16.57 -11.26 -14.33
CA GLU A 228 -17.99 -10.93 -14.14
C GLU A 228 -18.25 -9.43 -13.87
N ARG A 229 -17.40 -8.53 -14.39
CA ARG A 229 -17.63 -7.09 -14.36
C ARG A 229 -18.05 -6.54 -15.72
N PRO A 230 -18.86 -5.46 -15.73
CA PRO A 230 -19.20 -4.78 -16.97
C PRO A 230 -17.98 -4.11 -17.60
N ASP A 231 -18.06 -3.88 -18.92
CA ASP A 231 -16.99 -3.26 -19.70
C ASP A 231 -16.61 -1.86 -19.18
N ALA A 232 -15.41 -1.38 -19.56
CA ALA A 232 -14.83 -0.14 -19.08
C ALA A 232 -15.76 1.07 -19.27
N ASP A 233 -16.47 1.19 -20.39
CA ASP A 233 -17.38 2.32 -20.63
C ASP A 233 -18.67 2.25 -19.81
N GLN A 234 -19.22 1.05 -19.61
CA GLN A 234 -20.36 0.84 -18.69
C GLN A 234 -19.94 1.12 -17.24
N THR A 235 -18.75 0.66 -16.84
CA THR A 235 -18.15 0.97 -15.53
C THR A 235 -17.95 2.48 -15.36
N ARG A 236 -17.44 3.20 -16.36
CA ARG A 236 -17.33 4.69 -16.34
C ARG A 236 -18.69 5.38 -16.18
N ARG A 237 -19.78 4.79 -16.65
CA ARG A 237 -21.14 5.32 -16.48
C ARG A 237 -21.64 5.11 -15.05
N ILE A 238 -21.53 3.88 -14.54
CA ILE A 238 -21.94 3.51 -13.17
C ILE A 238 -21.17 4.34 -12.14
N LEU A 239 -19.83 4.43 -12.26
CA LEU A 239 -19.01 5.24 -11.36
C LEU A 239 -19.40 6.72 -11.36
N ARG A 240 -19.78 7.28 -12.51
CA ARG A 240 -20.27 8.67 -12.59
C ARG A 240 -21.62 8.85 -11.91
N GLN A 241 -22.54 7.90 -12.09
CA GLN A 241 -23.88 7.92 -11.51
C GLN A 241 -23.87 7.73 -9.98
N HIS A 242 -22.96 6.92 -9.44
CA HIS A 242 -22.89 6.61 -8.00
C HIS A 242 -21.77 7.36 -7.25
N ARG A 243 -21.20 8.44 -7.85
CA ARG A 243 -20.04 9.16 -7.29
C ARG A 243 -20.24 9.66 -5.85
N GLU A 244 -21.37 10.30 -5.59
CA GLU A 244 -21.72 10.84 -4.26
C GLU A 244 -21.94 9.73 -3.23
N HIS A 245 -22.57 8.63 -3.65
CA HIS A 245 -22.79 7.46 -2.80
C HIS A 245 -21.46 6.78 -2.42
N ILE A 246 -20.54 6.58 -3.37
CA ILE A 246 -19.19 6.05 -3.13
C ILE A 246 -18.40 6.94 -2.16
N ALA A 247 -18.51 8.27 -2.28
CA ALA A 247 -17.85 9.21 -1.38
C ALA A 247 -18.43 9.17 0.06
N THR A 248 -19.76 9.07 0.17
CA THR A 248 -20.47 8.88 1.45
C THR A 248 -20.03 7.58 2.12
N LEU A 249 -20.01 6.46 1.39
CA LEU A 249 -19.55 5.15 1.89
C LEU A 249 -18.08 5.13 2.31
N ARG A 250 -17.23 5.97 1.69
CA ARG A 250 -15.82 6.16 2.08
C ARG A 250 -15.67 7.02 3.35
N GLY A 251 -16.68 7.78 3.75
CA GLY A 251 -16.56 8.78 4.80
C GLY A 251 -15.73 10.00 4.39
N SER A 252 -15.64 10.29 3.08
CA SER A 252 -15.06 11.54 2.58
C SER A 252 -16.16 12.40 2.00
N THR A 253 -16.58 13.41 2.77
CA THR A 253 -17.25 14.59 2.22
C THR A 253 -16.40 15.14 1.07
N ILE A 254 -16.99 15.31 -0.10
CA ILE A 254 -16.30 15.92 -1.25
C ILE A 254 -16.31 17.44 -1.04
N GLU A 255 -15.13 18.03 -0.86
CA GLU A 255 -14.84 19.40 -1.28
C GLU A 255 -14.23 19.37 -2.69
#